data_AF-A0A7S1GGY6-F1
#
_entry.id   AF-A0A7S1GGY6-F1
#
_cell.length_a   1.000
_cell.length_b   1.000
_cell.length_c   1.000
_cell.angle_alpha   90.00
_cell.angle_beta   90.00
_cell.angle_gamma   90.00
#
_symmetry.space_group_name_H-M   'P 1'
#
loop_
_entity.id
_entity.type
_entity.pdbx_description
1 polymer ?
#
loop_
_entity_poly.entity_id
_entity_poly.type
_entity_poly.pdbx_seq_one_letter_code
_entity_poly.pdbx_strand_id
1 'polypeptide(L)'
;DDQDPDVEARFFTTEDSGNGPLVRYTPTTAAFNTGDSYDILTSSGGTHDYLVLNADGTFDWNSNESAGASSASTYFPNAEGIDVINRQLFFISKVNKELFELDLAAKTWIVTSTVSGAFDRQPDQIQKVVGDSEFLYFCEDGGAYSDIHGRNRDGEFFTIVRGDGYGTETSGLAFSPDNKFMYVAFQGNSNVYAFWRTDGLDFGAVKADIKYHQV
;
A
#
# COMPACT_ATOMS: atom_id res chain seq x y z
N ASP A 1 11.75 -11.50 -3.52
CA ASP A 1 10.87 -10.87 -2.50
C ASP A 1 11.78 -10.20 -1.48
N ASP A 2 11.26 -9.43 -0.54
CA ASP A 2 12.09 -8.63 0.37
C ASP A 2 12.84 -9.47 1.44
N GLN A 3 12.73 -10.80 1.39
CA GLN A 3 13.31 -11.73 2.38
C GLN A 3 14.32 -12.72 1.79
N ASP A 4 14.26 -13.00 0.49
CA ASP A 4 15.14 -13.97 -0.18
C ASP A 4 16.09 -13.26 -1.16
N PRO A 5 17.39 -13.13 -0.83
CA PRO A 5 18.37 -12.48 -1.70
C PRO A 5 18.67 -13.29 -2.97
N ASP A 6 18.28 -14.56 -3.03
CA ASP A 6 18.44 -15.42 -4.20
C ASP A 6 17.25 -15.29 -5.18
N VAL A 7 16.22 -14.51 -4.82
CA VAL A 7 15.10 -14.17 -5.71
C VAL A 7 15.40 -12.86 -6.43
N GLU A 8 15.21 -12.87 -7.75
CA GLU A 8 15.36 -11.68 -8.59
C GLU A 8 14.55 -10.48 -8.04
N ALA A 9 15.17 -9.30 -8.11
CA ALA A 9 14.51 -8.04 -7.76
C ALA A 9 13.25 -7.84 -8.60
N ARG A 10 12.18 -7.36 -7.97
CA ARG A 10 10.87 -7.14 -8.59
C ARG A 10 10.33 -5.81 -8.12
N PHE A 11 9.72 -5.07 -9.05
CA PHE A 11 9.05 -3.82 -8.77
C PHE A 11 7.57 -3.99 -9.06
N PHE A 12 6.72 -3.46 -8.19
CA PHE A 12 5.28 -3.55 -8.33
C PHE A 12 4.70 -2.16 -8.50
N THR A 13 3.73 -2.03 -9.41
CA THR A 13 3.00 -0.79 -9.61
C THR A 13 1.52 -1.07 -9.71
N THR A 14 0.73 -0.16 -9.15
CA THR A 14 -0.72 -0.07 -9.33
C THR A 14 -1.04 1.04 -10.32
N GLU A 15 -2.27 1.05 -10.82
CA GLU A 15 -2.76 2.07 -11.74
C GLU A 15 -4.17 2.50 -11.31
N ASP A 16 -4.32 3.80 -11.03
CA ASP A 16 -5.60 4.41 -10.65
C ASP A 16 -6.52 4.55 -11.87
N SER A 17 -6.98 3.41 -12.36
CA SER A 17 -7.94 3.28 -13.45
C SER A 17 -8.85 2.09 -13.15
N GLY A 18 -10.11 2.17 -13.62
CA GLY A 18 -11.10 1.12 -13.38
C GLY A 18 -10.69 -0.27 -13.93
N ASN A 19 -9.72 -0.34 -14.83
CA ASN A 19 -9.12 -1.57 -15.32
C ASN A 19 -7.58 -1.54 -15.31
N GLY A 20 -6.98 -0.64 -14.54
CA GLY A 20 -5.52 -0.50 -14.42
C GLY A 20 -4.90 -1.74 -13.80
N PRO A 21 -4.11 -2.55 -14.52
CA PRO A 21 -3.55 -3.78 -13.97
C PRO A 21 -2.46 -3.49 -12.96
N LEU A 22 -2.36 -4.33 -11.92
CA LEU A 22 -1.18 -4.37 -11.08
C LEU A 22 -0.05 -5.06 -11.86
N VAL A 23 1.06 -4.34 -12.04
CA VAL A 23 2.21 -4.79 -12.83
C VAL A 23 3.32 -5.25 -11.90
N ARG A 24 3.96 -6.37 -12.25
CA ARG A 24 5.26 -6.78 -11.72
C ARG A 24 6.30 -6.64 -12.81
N TYR A 25 7.20 -5.70 -12.63
CA TYR A 25 8.38 -5.53 -13.46
C TYR A 25 9.57 -6.33 -12.90
N THR A 26 10.21 -7.11 -13.76
CA THR A 26 11.45 -7.82 -13.45
C THR A 26 12.57 -7.31 -14.35
N PRO A 27 13.51 -6.50 -13.84
CA PRO A 27 14.66 -6.03 -14.62
C PRO A 27 15.62 -7.17 -14.98
N THR A 28 16.40 -6.98 -16.03
CA THR A 28 17.50 -7.90 -16.36
C THR A 28 18.67 -7.72 -15.41
N THR A 29 19.53 -8.73 -15.28
CA THR A 29 20.79 -8.61 -14.54
C THR A 29 21.67 -7.46 -15.06
N ALA A 30 21.61 -7.15 -16.36
CA ALA A 30 22.37 -6.05 -16.95
C ALA A 30 21.97 -4.68 -16.39
N ALA A 31 20.71 -4.50 -16.00
CA ALA A 31 20.19 -3.26 -15.44
C ALA A 31 20.85 -2.86 -14.10
N PHE A 32 21.42 -3.83 -13.36
CA PHE A 32 22.13 -3.59 -12.10
C PHE A 32 23.63 -3.31 -12.28
N ASN A 33 24.16 -3.48 -13.50
CA ASN A 33 25.60 -3.43 -13.76
C ASN A 33 26.04 -2.15 -14.50
N THR A 34 25.15 -1.17 -14.67
CA THR A 34 25.47 0.07 -15.39
C THR A 34 26.25 1.07 -14.53
N GLY A 35 26.16 0.94 -13.20
CA GLY A 35 26.72 1.90 -12.24
C GLY A 35 25.78 3.06 -11.88
N ASP A 36 24.59 3.14 -12.50
CA ASP A 36 23.54 4.11 -12.18
C ASP A 36 22.26 3.37 -11.72
N SER A 37 21.78 3.69 -10.52
CA SER A 37 20.55 3.09 -9.97
C SER A 37 19.29 3.46 -10.77
N TYR A 38 19.29 4.57 -11.52
CA TYR A 38 18.15 4.94 -12.37
C TYR A 38 17.99 4.01 -13.57
N ASP A 39 19.06 3.32 -13.97
CA ASP A 39 19.01 2.37 -15.09
C ASP A 39 18.24 1.10 -14.74
N ILE A 40 18.02 0.80 -13.47
CA ILE A 40 17.28 -0.38 -13.02
C ILE A 40 15.87 -0.41 -13.62
N LEU A 41 15.22 0.76 -13.74
CA LEU A 41 13.85 0.89 -14.26
C LEU A 41 13.78 1.30 -15.73
N THR A 42 14.90 1.68 -16.35
CA THR A 42 14.93 2.23 -17.71
C THR A 42 15.71 1.37 -18.71
N SER A 43 16.50 0.41 -18.21
CA SER A 43 17.24 -0.54 -19.06
C SER A 43 16.29 -1.43 -19.86
N SER A 44 16.66 -1.66 -21.12
CA SER A 44 15.93 -2.56 -22.00
C SER A 44 15.99 -4.02 -21.54
N GLY A 45 14.95 -4.79 -21.87
CA GLY A 45 14.93 -6.25 -21.74
C GLY A 45 14.29 -6.79 -20.47
N GLY A 46 13.85 -5.93 -19.55
CA GLY A 46 13.05 -6.38 -18.41
C GLY A 46 11.67 -6.88 -18.85
N THR A 47 11.05 -7.73 -18.03
CA THR A 47 9.73 -8.31 -18.31
C THR A 47 8.65 -7.64 -17.46
N HIS A 48 7.43 -7.61 -18.00
CA HIS A 48 6.24 -7.16 -17.29
C HIS A 48 5.26 -8.33 -17.22
N ASP A 49 4.87 -8.68 -16.00
CA ASP A 49 3.76 -9.59 -15.75
C ASP A 49 2.65 -8.84 -15.03
N TYR A 50 1.42 -9.28 -15.21
CA TYR A 50 0.23 -8.64 -14.69
C TYR A 50 -0.47 -9.60 -13.72
N LEU A 51 -0.95 -9.06 -12.61
CA LEU A 51 -1.63 -9.84 -11.58
C LEU A 51 -2.98 -10.36 -12.10
N VAL A 52 -3.21 -11.66 -11.96
CA VAL A 52 -4.51 -12.30 -12.21
C VAL A 52 -4.95 -13.02 -10.94
N LEU A 53 -5.99 -12.48 -10.29
CA LEU A 53 -6.66 -13.13 -9.16
C LEU A 53 -7.65 -14.18 -9.63
N ASN A 54 -7.62 -15.34 -8.98
CA ASN A 54 -8.53 -16.44 -9.20
C ASN A 54 -9.58 -16.48 -8.10
N ALA A 55 -10.81 -16.87 -8.45
CA ALA A 55 -11.95 -16.90 -7.53
C ALA A 55 -11.80 -17.93 -6.38
N ASP A 56 -10.83 -18.84 -6.48
CA ASP A 56 -10.53 -19.83 -5.45
C ASP A 56 -9.55 -19.31 -4.37
N GLY A 57 -9.22 -18.02 -4.39
CA GLY A 57 -8.30 -17.39 -3.45
C GLY A 57 -6.82 -17.55 -3.83
N THR A 58 -6.52 -18.03 -5.04
CA THR A 58 -5.15 -18.08 -5.59
C THR A 58 -4.89 -16.96 -6.59
N PHE A 59 -3.64 -16.74 -6.97
CA PHE A 59 -3.29 -15.80 -8.04
C PHE A 59 -2.10 -16.27 -8.88
N ASP A 60 -2.01 -15.69 -10.09
CA ASP A 60 -0.89 -15.89 -10.99
C ASP A 60 -0.37 -14.56 -11.56
N TRP A 61 0.86 -14.63 -12.06
CA TRP A 61 1.49 -13.56 -12.84
C TRP A 61 1.42 -13.96 -14.30
N ASN A 62 0.76 -13.14 -15.11
CA ASN A 62 0.48 -13.43 -16.51
C ASN A 62 1.14 -12.38 -17.42
N SER A 63 1.79 -12.78 -18.52
CA SER A 63 2.41 -11.83 -19.45
C SER A 63 1.40 -11.10 -20.36
N ASN A 64 0.11 -11.46 -20.31
CA ASN A 64 -0.95 -10.81 -21.07
C ASN A 64 -1.59 -9.66 -20.27
N GLU A 65 -1.27 -8.43 -20.65
CA GLU A 65 -1.82 -7.20 -20.07
C GLU A 65 -3.35 -7.20 -20.00
N SER A 66 -4.03 -7.67 -21.06
CA SER A 66 -5.49 -7.71 -21.10
C SER A 66 -6.09 -8.67 -20.07
N ALA A 67 -5.37 -9.74 -19.72
CA ALA A 67 -5.80 -10.65 -18.66
C ALA A 67 -5.69 -9.97 -17.28
N GLY A 68 -4.60 -9.24 -17.03
CA GLY A 68 -4.43 -8.42 -15.83
C GLY A 68 -5.48 -7.32 -15.72
N ALA A 69 -5.74 -6.59 -16.81
CA ALA A 69 -6.73 -5.52 -16.84
C ALA A 69 -8.15 -6.04 -16.60
N SER A 70 -8.47 -7.23 -17.12
CA SER A 70 -9.73 -7.91 -16.82
C SER A 70 -9.84 -8.32 -15.34
N SER A 71 -8.74 -8.77 -14.75
CA SER A 71 -8.68 -9.11 -13.32
C SER A 71 -8.87 -7.86 -12.46
N ALA A 72 -8.16 -6.77 -12.76
CA ALA A 72 -8.30 -5.49 -12.08
C ALA A 72 -9.73 -4.97 -12.12
N SER A 73 -10.35 -4.92 -13.30
CA SER A 73 -11.75 -4.48 -13.44
C SER A 73 -12.74 -5.35 -12.68
N THR A 74 -12.40 -6.62 -12.42
CA THR A 74 -13.29 -7.56 -11.71
C THR A 74 -13.12 -7.44 -10.20
N TYR A 75 -11.88 -7.33 -9.72
CA TYR A 75 -11.57 -7.49 -8.30
C TYR A 75 -11.09 -6.20 -7.64
N PHE A 76 -10.22 -5.43 -8.28
CA PHE A 76 -9.52 -4.29 -7.67
C PHE A 76 -9.47 -3.05 -8.60
N PRO A 77 -10.61 -2.50 -9.04
CA PRO A 77 -10.62 -1.29 -9.85
C PRO A 77 -9.99 -0.12 -9.09
N ASN A 78 -9.29 0.78 -9.81
CA ASN A 78 -8.65 1.96 -9.23
C ASN A 78 -7.70 1.60 -8.09
N ALA A 79 -6.74 0.72 -8.37
CA ALA A 79 -5.77 0.35 -7.37
C ALA A 79 -4.77 1.49 -7.13
N GLU A 80 -4.43 1.76 -5.87
CA GLU A 80 -3.46 2.81 -5.50
C GLU A 80 -2.42 2.30 -4.53
N GLY A 81 -2.43 2.73 -3.26
CA GLY A 81 -1.41 2.40 -2.28
C GLY A 81 -0.99 0.94 -2.36
N ILE A 82 0.32 0.72 -2.45
CA ILE A 82 0.94 -0.60 -2.53
C ILE A 82 2.16 -0.63 -1.62
N ASP A 83 2.37 -1.75 -0.94
CA ASP A 83 3.56 -2.00 -0.15
C ASP A 83 3.92 -3.49 -0.19
N VAL A 84 5.21 -3.81 -0.07
CA VAL A 84 5.71 -5.19 -0.05
C VAL A 84 6.67 -5.38 1.10
N ILE A 85 6.33 -6.29 1.99
CA ILE A 85 7.13 -6.61 3.16
C ILE A 85 6.85 -8.02 3.66
N ASN A 86 7.89 -8.70 4.14
CA ASN A 86 7.88 -10.08 4.59
C ASN A 86 7.21 -11.06 3.59
N ARG A 87 7.48 -10.88 2.29
CA ARG A 87 6.87 -11.63 1.18
C ARG A 87 5.35 -11.47 1.06
N GLN A 88 4.79 -10.46 1.71
CA GLN A 88 3.39 -10.08 1.58
C GLN A 88 3.31 -8.81 0.74
N LEU A 89 2.44 -8.83 -0.27
CA LEU A 89 2.12 -7.65 -1.06
C LEU A 89 0.76 -7.15 -0.62
N PHE A 90 0.72 -5.92 -0.12
CA PHE A 90 -0.47 -5.20 0.27
C PHE A 90 -0.80 -4.20 -0.82
N PHE A 91 -2.06 -4.10 -1.20
CA PHE A 91 -2.52 -2.98 -2.02
C PHE A 91 -4.00 -2.71 -1.81
N ILE A 92 -4.47 -1.53 -2.20
CA ILE A 92 -5.88 -1.15 -2.04
C ILE A 92 -6.60 -1.00 -3.36
N SER A 93 -7.92 -1.21 -3.33
CA SER A 93 -8.88 -0.80 -4.36
C SER A 93 -9.60 0.43 -3.84
N LYS A 94 -9.32 1.59 -4.43
CA LYS A 94 -9.82 2.90 -3.99
C LYS A 94 -11.35 2.96 -4.02
N VAL A 95 -11.93 2.52 -5.14
CA VAL A 95 -13.39 2.65 -5.36
C VAL A 95 -14.19 1.58 -4.63
N ASN A 96 -13.64 0.36 -4.46
CA ASN A 96 -14.32 -0.68 -3.67
C ASN A 96 -14.09 -0.52 -2.16
N LYS A 97 -13.08 0.26 -1.74
CA LYS A 97 -12.68 0.42 -0.34
C LYS A 97 -12.27 -0.90 0.29
N GLU A 98 -11.34 -1.56 -0.38
CA GLU A 98 -10.86 -2.90 -0.06
C GLU A 98 -9.34 -2.92 0.03
N LEU A 99 -8.81 -3.66 1.01
CA LEU A 99 -7.42 -4.00 1.15
C LEU A 99 -7.22 -5.44 0.70
N PHE A 100 -6.30 -5.62 -0.24
CA PHE A 100 -5.83 -6.90 -0.73
C PHE A 100 -4.50 -7.26 -0.06
N GLU A 101 -4.39 -8.50 0.40
CA GLU A 101 -3.17 -9.05 0.99
C GLU A 101 -2.79 -10.32 0.22
N LEU A 102 -1.65 -10.30 -0.46
CA LEU A 102 -1.13 -11.42 -1.26
C LEU A 102 0.04 -12.07 -0.54
N ASP A 103 -0.05 -13.37 -0.30
CA ASP A 103 1.09 -14.19 0.07
C ASP A 103 1.85 -14.59 -1.21
N LEU A 104 3.02 -13.98 -1.42
CA LEU A 104 3.82 -14.21 -2.62
C LEU A 104 4.45 -15.61 -2.68
N ALA A 105 4.57 -16.31 -1.55
CA ALA A 105 5.10 -17.68 -1.51
C ALA A 105 4.00 -18.71 -1.75
N ALA A 106 2.88 -18.59 -1.04
CA ALA A 106 1.74 -19.50 -1.17
C ALA A 106 0.94 -19.27 -2.46
N LYS A 107 1.10 -18.10 -3.10
CA LYS A 107 0.28 -17.63 -4.23
C LYS A 107 -1.20 -17.56 -3.89
N THR A 108 -1.50 -17.10 -2.68
CA THR A 108 -2.87 -16.93 -2.19
C THR A 108 -3.14 -15.47 -1.89
N TRP A 109 -4.41 -15.07 -1.93
CA TRP A 109 -4.83 -13.73 -1.58
C TRP A 109 -6.05 -13.75 -0.69
N ILE A 110 -6.18 -12.71 0.12
CA ILE A 110 -7.39 -12.36 0.85
C ILE A 110 -7.75 -10.90 0.60
N VAL A 111 -9.00 -10.56 0.85
CA VAL A 111 -9.51 -9.19 0.77
C VAL A 111 -10.31 -8.86 2.02
N THR A 112 -10.16 -7.65 2.51
CA THR A 112 -10.93 -7.10 3.64
C THR A 112 -11.42 -5.70 3.30
N SER A 113 -12.58 -5.30 3.81
CA SER A 113 -13.03 -3.91 3.64
C SER A 113 -12.16 -2.98 4.50
N THR A 114 -11.82 -1.82 3.97
CA THR A 114 -11.21 -0.73 4.74
C THR A 114 -12.26 0.11 5.47
N VAL A 115 -13.55 -0.08 5.17
CA VAL A 115 -14.64 0.70 5.79
C VAL A 115 -14.79 0.33 7.25
N SER A 116 -14.44 1.25 8.14
CA SER A 116 -14.55 1.06 9.59
C SER A 116 -14.61 2.41 10.29
N GLY A 117 -15.63 2.66 11.10
CA GLY A 117 -15.74 3.90 11.89
C GLY A 117 -15.60 5.16 11.04
N ALA A 118 -14.58 5.99 11.33
CA ALA A 118 -14.29 7.21 10.60
C ALA A 118 -13.56 6.98 9.26
N PHE A 119 -13.05 5.77 9.02
CA PHE A 119 -12.49 5.38 7.74
C PHE A 119 -13.62 4.91 6.83
N ASP A 120 -14.35 5.84 6.24
CA ASP A 120 -15.52 5.54 5.41
C ASP A 120 -15.45 6.11 3.98
N ARG A 121 -14.31 6.70 3.62
CA ARG A 121 -14.05 7.23 2.27
C ARG A 121 -13.14 6.29 1.48
N GLN A 122 -12.44 6.81 0.47
CA GLN A 122 -11.63 5.99 -0.42
C GLN A 122 -10.22 5.83 0.20
N PRO A 123 -9.74 4.60 0.43
CA PRO A 123 -8.33 4.40 0.76
C PRO A 123 -7.45 4.86 -0.40
N ASP A 124 -6.29 5.42 -0.09
CA ASP A 124 -5.30 5.86 -1.07
C ASP A 124 -3.94 5.21 -0.74
N GLN A 125 -2.88 5.98 -0.48
CA GLN A 125 -1.57 5.43 -0.16
C GLN A 125 -1.56 4.60 1.12
N ILE A 126 -0.71 3.57 1.14
CA ILE A 126 -0.49 2.73 2.31
C ILE A 126 0.99 2.60 2.63
N GLN A 127 1.30 2.33 3.90
CA GLN A 127 2.64 1.91 4.29
C GLN A 127 2.59 1.03 5.54
N LYS A 128 3.28 -0.12 5.48
CA LYS A 128 3.43 -1.04 6.60
C LYS A 128 4.57 -0.57 7.50
N VAL A 129 4.28 -0.49 8.80
CA VAL A 129 5.29 -0.30 9.83
C VAL A 129 5.43 -1.60 10.61
N VAL A 130 6.62 -2.20 10.52
CA VAL A 130 6.95 -3.40 11.30
C VAL A 130 7.45 -2.96 12.69
N GLY A 131 6.85 -3.55 13.71
CA GLY A 131 7.08 -3.26 15.12
C GLY A 131 6.21 -4.20 15.96
N ASP A 132 6.03 -3.92 17.25
CA ASP A 132 5.29 -4.80 18.17
C ASP A 132 3.87 -5.12 17.67
N SER A 133 3.15 -4.12 17.17
CA SER A 133 1.76 -4.27 16.71
C SER A 133 1.60 -4.58 15.23
N GLU A 134 2.68 -4.42 14.45
CA GLU A 134 2.67 -4.50 13.00
C GLU A 134 1.50 -3.70 12.39
N PHE A 135 1.56 -2.38 12.43
CA PHE A 135 0.52 -1.54 11.84
C PHE A 135 0.64 -1.43 10.31
N LEU A 136 -0.49 -1.27 9.64
CA LEU A 136 -0.60 -0.79 8.26
C LEU A 136 -1.30 0.56 8.31
N TYR A 137 -0.65 1.60 7.79
CA TYR A 137 -1.17 2.95 7.76
C TYR A 137 -1.76 3.29 6.39
N PHE A 138 -2.78 4.15 6.38
CA PHE A 138 -3.54 4.53 5.21
C PHE A 138 -3.69 6.04 5.16
N CYS A 139 -3.52 6.56 3.96
CA CYS A 139 -4.06 7.82 3.51
C CYS A 139 -5.48 7.62 2.97
N GLU A 140 -6.23 8.71 2.94
CA GLU A 140 -7.62 8.75 2.45
C GLU A 140 -7.80 9.83 1.38
N ASP A 141 -8.61 9.49 0.37
CA ASP A 141 -9.13 10.37 -0.69
C ASP A 141 -10.67 10.24 -0.75
N GLY A 142 -11.38 11.27 -1.18
CA GLY A 142 -12.83 11.17 -1.44
C GLY A 142 -13.70 12.10 -0.60
N GLY A 143 -13.15 13.19 -0.06
CA GLY A 143 -13.97 14.23 0.57
C GLY A 143 -13.19 15.41 1.14
N ALA A 144 -13.95 16.35 1.73
CA ALA A 144 -13.35 17.37 2.60
C ALA A 144 -13.04 16.71 3.95
N TYR A 145 -11.83 16.90 4.50
CA TYR A 145 -11.36 16.31 5.77
C TYR A 145 -10.89 14.85 5.65
N SER A 146 -9.91 14.57 4.80
CA SER A 146 -9.38 13.21 4.69
C SER A 146 -8.44 12.92 5.86
N ASP A 147 -8.65 11.77 6.49
CA ASP A 147 -7.96 11.37 7.71
C ASP A 147 -6.75 10.46 7.42
N ILE A 148 -5.89 10.25 8.42
CA ILE A 148 -4.86 9.21 8.38
C ILE A 148 -5.31 8.10 9.32
N HIS A 149 -5.39 6.88 8.80
CA HIS A 149 -5.87 5.70 9.52
C HIS A 149 -4.76 4.67 9.71
N GLY A 150 -4.95 3.76 10.65
CA GLY A 150 -4.10 2.59 10.85
C GLY A 150 -4.94 1.34 11.10
N ARG A 151 -4.37 0.19 10.79
CA ARG A 151 -4.92 -1.15 11.07
C ARG A 151 -3.87 -1.99 11.78
N ASN A 152 -4.24 -2.66 12.87
CA ASN A 152 -3.34 -3.58 13.56
C ASN A 152 -3.35 -4.98 12.92
N ARG A 153 -2.50 -5.87 13.42
CA ARG A 153 -2.45 -7.28 12.98
C ARG A 153 -3.75 -8.07 13.16
N ASP A 154 -4.59 -7.66 14.09
CA ASP A 154 -5.88 -8.31 14.38
C ASP A 154 -7.00 -7.80 13.45
N GLY A 155 -6.67 -6.86 12.56
CA GLY A 155 -7.59 -6.28 11.59
C GLY A 155 -8.41 -5.11 12.12
N GLU A 156 -8.10 -4.61 13.32
CA GLU A 156 -8.82 -3.50 13.96
C GLU A 156 -8.27 -2.16 13.44
N PHE A 157 -9.19 -1.30 12.98
CA PHE A 157 -8.86 0.02 12.44
C PHE A 157 -8.98 1.12 13.49
N PHE A 158 -8.19 2.18 13.33
CA PHE A 158 -8.22 3.39 14.15
C PHE A 158 -7.81 4.62 13.32
N THR A 159 -8.29 5.80 13.70
CA THR A 159 -7.80 7.07 13.17
C THR A 159 -6.66 7.61 14.03
N ILE A 160 -5.52 7.93 13.41
CA ILE A 160 -4.35 8.49 14.12
C ILE A 160 -4.29 10.02 14.01
N VAL A 161 -4.72 10.57 12.88
CA VAL A 161 -4.79 12.01 12.62
C VAL A 161 -6.08 12.31 11.90
N ARG A 162 -6.81 13.32 12.38
CA ARG A 162 -7.99 13.83 11.66
C ARG A 162 -7.60 14.99 10.76
N GLY A 163 -8.14 15.01 9.55
CA GLY A 163 -8.01 16.09 8.56
C GLY A 163 -8.95 17.26 8.79
N ASP A 164 -9.52 17.42 10.00
CA ASP A 164 -10.46 18.49 10.34
C ASP A 164 -9.91 19.87 9.92
N GLY A 165 -10.69 20.61 9.13
CA GLY A 165 -10.28 21.94 8.64
C GLY A 165 -9.34 21.94 7.43
N TYR A 166 -8.93 20.76 6.95
CA TYR A 166 -8.17 20.59 5.72
C TYR A 166 -9.06 19.93 4.64
N GLY A 167 -9.60 20.75 3.75
CA GLY A 167 -10.49 20.30 2.67
C GLY A 167 -9.74 19.63 1.51
N THR A 168 -8.95 18.60 1.81
CA THR A 168 -8.11 17.92 0.82
C THR A 168 -7.86 16.45 1.17
N GLU A 169 -7.28 15.73 0.21
CA GLU A 169 -6.74 14.38 0.31
C GLU A 169 -5.44 14.38 1.13
N THR A 170 -5.24 13.31 1.90
CA THR A 170 -3.92 12.97 2.47
C THR A 170 -3.18 12.04 1.52
N SER A 171 -1.90 12.27 1.29
CA SER A 171 -1.07 11.47 0.39
C SER A 171 0.39 11.58 0.82
N GLY A 172 1.34 11.07 0.05
CA GLY A 172 2.77 11.08 0.36
C GLY A 172 3.14 10.53 1.74
N LEU A 173 2.66 9.34 2.09
CA LEU A 173 2.92 8.68 3.38
C LEU A 173 4.35 8.11 3.44
N ALA A 174 5.12 8.54 4.44
CA ALA A 174 6.47 8.05 4.71
C ALA A 174 6.76 8.01 6.22
N PHE A 175 7.71 7.17 6.66
CA PHE A 175 8.21 7.14 8.03
C PHE A 175 9.71 7.37 8.08
N SER A 176 10.21 7.94 9.20
CA SER A 176 11.64 7.96 9.48
C SER A 176 12.17 6.53 9.68
N PRO A 177 13.49 6.28 9.49
CA PRO A 177 14.05 4.93 9.65
C PRO A 177 13.84 4.29 11.03
N ASP A 178 13.68 5.11 12.07
CA ASP A 178 13.38 4.67 13.44
C ASP A 178 11.87 4.68 13.76
N ASN A 179 11.03 4.93 12.76
CA ASN A 179 9.57 5.03 12.85
C ASN A 179 9.07 6.06 13.87
N LYS A 180 9.87 7.04 14.31
CA LYS A 180 9.44 8.08 15.26
C LYS A 180 8.77 9.28 14.64
N PHE A 181 8.95 9.47 13.33
CA PHE A 181 8.32 10.51 12.55
C PHE A 181 7.51 9.87 11.43
N MET A 182 6.28 10.36 11.26
CA MET A 182 5.43 10.10 10.12
C MET A 182 5.35 11.38 9.30
N TYR A 183 5.57 11.29 7.99
CA TYR A 183 5.47 12.37 7.04
C TYR A 183 4.27 12.14 6.12
N VAL A 184 3.39 13.12 5.99
CA VAL A 184 2.20 13.03 5.13
C VAL A 184 1.96 14.38 4.46
N ALA A 185 1.65 14.34 3.18
CA ALA A 185 1.21 15.48 2.38
C ALA A 185 -0.31 15.67 2.50
N PHE A 186 -0.73 16.93 2.65
CA PHE A 186 -2.12 17.35 2.45
C PHE A 186 -2.19 18.05 1.10
N GLN A 187 -2.64 17.32 0.09
CA GLN A 187 -2.29 17.54 -1.33
C GLN A 187 -2.67 18.95 -1.83
N GLY A 188 -3.94 19.31 -1.72
CA GLY A 188 -4.50 20.58 -2.20
C GLY A 188 -3.99 21.79 -1.42
N ASN A 189 -3.57 21.60 -0.17
CA ASN A 189 -2.92 22.64 0.63
C ASN A 189 -1.41 22.78 0.32
N SER A 190 -0.83 21.84 -0.42
CA SER A 190 0.61 21.79 -0.76
C SER A 190 1.51 21.85 0.48
N ASN A 191 1.13 21.15 1.54
CA ASN A 191 1.90 21.05 2.78
C ASN A 191 2.30 19.61 3.05
N VAL A 192 3.54 19.42 3.52
CA VAL A 192 3.99 18.16 4.11
C VAL A 192 4.14 18.38 5.61
N TYR A 193 3.46 17.56 6.40
CA TYR A 193 3.53 17.58 7.86
C TYR A 193 4.45 16.49 8.35
N ALA A 194 5.10 16.74 9.48
CA ALA A 194 5.77 15.73 10.27
C ALA A 194 5.00 15.55 11.58
N PHE A 195 4.55 14.32 11.83
CA PHE A 195 3.91 13.93 13.08
C PHE A 195 4.91 13.11 13.90
N TRP A 196 4.97 13.37 15.20
CA TRP A 196 5.75 12.57 16.14
C TRP A 196 4.96 12.40 17.44
N ARG A 197 5.33 11.38 18.19
CA ARG A 197 4.70 11.10 19.48
C ARG A 197 5.44 11.82 20.59
N THR A 198 4.70 12.51 21.46
CA THR A 198 5.29 13.20 22.62
C THR A 198 5.80 12.25 23.69
N ASP A 199 5.38 10.98 23.66
CA ASP A 199 5.91 9.92 24.52
C ASP A 199 7.24 9.31 24.00
N GLY A 200 7.71 9.73 22.82
CA GLY A 200 9.00 9.32 22.25
C GLY A 200 9.04 7.89 21.71
N LEU A 201 7.92 7.16 21.75
CA LEU A 201 7.77 5.86 21.11
C LEU A 201 7.64 6.02 19.59
N ASP A 202 7.96 4.95 18.86
CA ASP A 202 7.72 4.89 17.43
C ASP A 202 6.25 4.60 17.08
N PHE A 203 5.92 4.69 15.79
CA PHE A 203 4.58 4.42 15.28
C PHE A 203 4.27 2.91 15.18
N GLY A 204 5.24 2.00 15.33
CA GLY A 204 5.00 0.56 15.44
C GLY A 204 4.64 0.07 16.85
N ALA A 205 4.85 0.92 17.87
CA ALA A 205 4.65 0.56 19.28
C ALA A 205 3.19 0.70 19.74
N VAL A 206 2.71 -0.31 20.49
CA VAL A 206 1.40 -0.28 21.17
C VAL A 206 1.32 0.91 22.12
N LYS A 207 0.20 1.62 22.13
CA LYS A 207 -0.18 2.51 23.24
C LYS A 207 -1.48 2.03 23.86
N ALA A 208 -1.56 2.07 25.19
CA ALA A 208 -2.75 1.68 25.95
C ALA A 208 -4.01 2.53 25.67
N ASP A 209 -3.95 3.56 24.82
CA ASP A 209 -5.05 4.48 24.52
C ASP A 209 -5.30 4.64 23.00
N ILE A 210 -4.88 3.66 22.18
CA ILE A 210 -5.39 3.59 20.80
C ILE A 210 -6.90 3.31 20.90
N LYS A 211 -7.69 4.19 20.29
CA LYS A 211 -9.14 4.04 20.21
C LYS A 211 -9.49 3.46 18.85
N TYR A 212 -9.63 2.14 18.84
CA TYR A 212 -10.12 1.44 17.67
C TYR A 212 -11.57 1.84 17.37
N HIS A 213 -11.90 1.84 16.09
CA HIS A 213 -13.24 2.00 15.61
C HIS A 213 -14.11 0.88 16.20
N GLN A 214 -15.28 1.25 16.73
CA GLN A 214 -16.25 0.26 17.20
C GLN A 214 -16.67 -0.57 15.98
N VAL A 215 -16.61 -1.90 16.12
CA VAL A 215 -17.12 -2.85 15.12
C VAL A 215 -18.64 -2.93 15.21
#